data_AF-A0AB38UP16-F1
#
_entry.id   AF-A0AB38UP16-F1
#
_cell.length_a   1.000
_cell.length_b   1.000
_cell.length_c   1.000
_cell.angle_alpha   90.00
_cell.angle_beta   90.00
_cell.angle_gamma   90.00
#
_symmetry.space_group_name_H-M   'P 1'
#
loop_
_entity.id
_entity.type
_entity.pdbx_description
1 polymer ?
#
loop_
_entity_poly.entity_id
_entity_poly.type
_entity_poly.pdbx_seq_one_letter_code
_entity_poly.pdbx_strand_id
1 'polypeptide(L)'
;MVFAVESAVVGASAMTQAGLAARLGAGVAAAAPTLSAVVPVGEDADSAACTAVVDAGYSSIAGEHAAERGVFSDAQSMAGATMAVVSEAMRAAALTR
;
A
#
# COMPACT_ATOMS: atom_id res chain seq x y z
N MET A 1 -12.48 -22.72 20.55
CA MET A 1 -12.21 -21.86 19.38
C MET A 1 -10.71 -21.76 19.22
N VAL A 2 -10.17 -22.05 18.04
CA VAL A 2 -8.76 -21.80 17.68
C VAL A 2 -8.77 -20.61 16.72
N PHE A 3 -8.11 -19.52 17.08
CA PHE A 3 -7.81 -18.46 16.14
C PHE A 3 -6.68 -18.96 15.24
N ALA A 4 -7.01 -19.38 14.03
CA ALA A 4 -6.04 -19.89 13.04
C ALA A 4 -5.31 -18.75 12.29
N VAL A 5 -5.09 -17.61 12.95
CA VAL A 5 -4.29 -16.51 12.41
C VAL A 5 -2.89 -16.62 12.97
N GLU A 6 -1.93 -16.83 12.07
CA GLU A 6 -0.51 -16.85 12.41
C GLU A 6 0.01 -15.40 12.36
N SER A 7 0.28 -14.82 13.54
CA SER A 7 0.60 -13.39 13.69
C SER A 7 1.90 -13.00 12.96
N ALA A 8 2.89 -13.90 12.89
CA ALA A 8 4.14 -13.62 12.19
C ALA A 8 3.93 -13.51 10.67
N VAL A 9 3.14 -14.39 10.06
CA VAL A 9 2.74 -14.31 8.65
C VAL A 9 1.97 -13.03 8.34
N VAL A 10 1.07 -12.61 9.23
CA VAL A 10 0.34 -11.35 9.05
C VAL A 10 1.28 -10.14 9.16
N GLY A 11 2.19 -10.16 10.13
CA GLY A 11 3.23 -9.12 10.28
C GLY A 11 4.18 -9.04 9.08
N ALA A 12 4.62 -10.18 8.56
CA ALA A 12 5.44 -10.24 7.34
C ALA A 12 4.68 -9.72 6.10
N SER A 13 3.37 -9.98 6.02
CA SER A 13 2.51 -9.45 4.96
C SER A 13 2.40 -7.92 5.05
N ALA A 14 2.22 -7.38 6.26
CA ALA A 14 2.18 -5.93 6.48
C ALA A 14 3.49 -5.26 6.03
N MET A 15 4.64 -5.78 6.47
CA MET A 15 5.95 -5.27 6.06
C MET A 15 6.17 -5.32 4.55
N THR A 16 5.67 -6.38 3.89
CA THR A 16 5.71 -6.50 2.43
C THR A 16 4.92 -5.39 1.75
N GLN A 17 3.73 -5.06 2.27
CA GLN A 17 2.90 -3.99 1.72
C GLN A 17 3.50 -2.60 1.92
N ALA A 18 4.04 -2.32 3.11
CA ALA A 18 4.78 -1.09 3.37
C ALA A 18 5.97 -0.94 2.40
N GLY A 19 6.72 -2.03 2.18
CA GLY A 19 7.82 -2.06 1.22
C GLY A 19 7.37 -1.83 -0.23
N LEU A 20 6.25 -2.42 -0.65
CA LEU A 20 5.66 -2.19 -1.97
C LEU A 20 5.17 -0.75 -2.15
N ALA A 21 4.54 -0.16 -1.13
CA ALA A 21 4.12 1.24 -1.14
C ALA A 21 5.33 2.18 -1.30
N ALA A 22 6.40 1.94 -0.55
CA ALA A 22 7.63 2.71 -0.65
C ALA A 22 8.29 2.58 -2.03
N ARG A 23 8.33 1.35 -2.60
CA ARG A 23 8.86 1.12 -3.96
C ARG A 23 8.04 1.82 -5.03
N LEU A 24 6.72 1.82 -4.90
CA LEU A 24 5.83 2.54 -5.82
C LEU A 24 6.11 4.04 -5.77
N GLY A 25 6.15 4.62 -4.56
CA GLY A 25 6.46 6.04 -4.38
C GLY A 25 7.83 6.43 -4.98
N ALA A 26 8.86 5.61 -4.75
CA ALA A 26 10.18 5.84 -5.33
C ALA A 26 10.17 5.74 -6.87
N GLY A 27 9.46 4.76 -7.44
CA GLY A 27 9.31 4.61 -8.89
C GLY A 27 8.58 5.77 -9.53
N VAL A 28 7.50 6.26 -8.91
CA VAL A 28 6.75 7.44 -9.37
C VAL A 28 7.62 8.69 -9.32
N ALA A 29 8.34 8.91 -8.21
CA ALA A 29 9.26 10.04 -8.08
C ALA A 29 10.37 10.01 -9.13
N ALA A 30 10.88 8.81 -9.48
CA ALA A 30 11.88 8.65 -10.53
C ALA A 30 11.31 8.89 -11.94
N ALA A 31 10.03 8.57 -12.18
CA ALA A 31 9.37 8.77 -13.47
C ALA A 31 8.83 10.20 -13.67
N ALA A 32 8.56 10.93 -12.59
CA ALA A 32 7.94 12.26 -12.62
C ALA A 32 8.61 13.27 -13.57
N PRO A 33 9.97 13.39 -13.63
CA PRO A 33 10.62 14.32 -14.56
C PRO A 33 10.34 13.97 -16.03
N THR A 34 10.32 12.68 -16.36
CA THR A 34 10.07 12.21 -17.73
C THR A 34 8.61 12.42 -18.12
N LEU A 35 7.68 12.19 -17.20
CA LEU A 35 6.25 12.35 -17.44
C LEU A 35 5.84 13.82 -17.59
N SER A 36 6.42 14.71 -16.77
CA SER A 36 6.16 16.15 -16.86
C SER A 36 6.80 16.83 -18.08
N ALA A 37 7.76 16.15 -18.72
CA ALA A 37 8.41 16.61 -19.95
C ALA A 37 7.69 16.16 -21.24
N VAL A 38 6.59 15.40 -21.13
CA VAL A 38 5.83 14.96 -22.31
C VAL A 38 5.18 16.16 -22.98
N VAL A 39 5.34 16.26 -24.30
CA VAL A 39 4.73 17.32 -25.13
C VAL A 39 3.59 16.72 -25.98
N PRO A 40 2.55 17.51 -26.30
CA PRO A 40 1.49 17.07 -27.20
C PRO A 40 2.02 16.62 -28.56
N VAL A 41 1.48 15.52 -29.09
CA VAL A 41 1.85 14.99 -30.41
C VAL A 41 1.30 15.85 -31.57
N GLY A 42 0.26 16.63 -31.30
CA GLY A 42 -0.37 17.58 -32.21
C GLY A 42 -0.95 18.78 -31.46
N GLU A 43 -1.41 19.78 -32.21
CA GLU A 43 -2.01 21.00 -31.66
C GLU A 43 -3.51 20.86 -31.34
N ASP A 44 -4.09 19.68 -31.58
CA ASP A 44 -5.49 19.40 -31.32
C ASP A 44 -5.79 19.18 -29.83
N ALA A 45 -7.07 19.30 -29.47
CA ALA A 45 -7.51 19.18 -28.09
C ALA A 45 -7.29 17.77 -27.50
N ASP A 46 -7.31 16.72 -28.33
CA ASP A 46 -7.11 15.34 -27.85
C ASP A 46 -5.64 15.12 -27.48
N SER A 47 -4.71 15.67 -28.27
CA SER A 47 -3.27 15.68 -27.98
C SER A 47 -2.94 16.41 -26.67
N ALA A 48 -3.61 17.54 -26.41
CA ALA A 48 -3.47 18.28 -25.15
C ALA A 48 -4.04 17.49 -23.96
N ALA A 49 -5.24 16.92 -24.10
CA ALA A 49 -5.87 16.11 -23.06
C ALA A 49 -5.05 14.85 -22.73
N CYS A 50 -4.50 14.17 -23.74
CA CYS A 50 -3.65 13.01 -23.57
C CYS A 50 -2.39 13.34 -22.74
N THR A 51 -1.74 14.47 -23.03
CA THR A 51 -0.55 14.93 -22.30
C THR A 51 -0.86 15.24 -20.83
N ALA A 52 -2.00 15.87 -20.55
CA ALA A 52 -2.42 16.18 -19.17
C ALA A 52 -2.70 14.92 -18.32
N VAL A 53 -3.24 13.87 -18.93
CA VAL A 53 -3.46 12.57 -18.26
C VAL A 53 -2.13 11.90 -17.91
N VAL A 54 -1.13 11.99 -18.79
CA VAL A 54 0.19 11.38 -18.60
C VAL A 54 0.96 12.00 -17.42
N ASP A 55 0.90 13.32 -17.26
CA ASP A 55 1.63 14.03 -16.19
C ASP A 55 0.92 13.94 -14.82
N ALA A 56 -0.28 14.53 -14.71
CA ALA A 56 -0.96 14.67 -13.42
C ALA A 56 -1.79 13.43 -13.03
N GLY A 57 -2.41 12.77 -14.02
CA GLY A 57 -3.27 11.61 -13.79
C GLY A 57 -2.50 10.42 -13.23
N TYR A 58 -1.36 10.08 -13.85
CA TYR A 58 -0.52 8.97 -13.39
C TYR A 58 -0.01 9.18 -11.95
N SER A 59 0.55 10.35 -11.66
CA SER A 59 1.15 10.65 -10.36
C SER A 59 0.10 10.65 -9.24
N SER A 60 -1.11 11.15 -9.52
CA SER A 60 -2.23 11.11 -8.57
C SER A 60 -2.66 9.68 -8.26
N ILE A 61 -2.96 8.88 -9.30
CA ILE A 61 -3.44 7.49 -9.13
C ILE A 61 -2.37 6.63 -8.44
N ALA A 62 -1.11 6.79 -8.81
CA ALA A 62 -0.02 6.04 -8.20
C ALA A 62 0.20 6.43 -6.73
N GLY A 63 -0.02 7.71 -6.39
CA GLY A 63 -0.05 8.19 -5.01
C GLY A 63 -1.18 7.59 -4.18
N GLU A 64 -2.41 7.58 -4.72
CA GLU A 64 -3.58 6.96 -4.09
C GLU A 64 -3.34 5.46 -3.83
N HIS A 65 -2.84 4.73 -4.83
CA HIS A 65 -2.54 3.30 -4.68
C HIS A 65 -1.44 3.01 -3.66
N ALA A 66 -0.43 3.89 -3.57
CA ALA A 66 0.60 3.79 -2.53
C ALA A 66 0.00 4.00 -1.14
N ALA A 67 -0.90 4.97 -0.99
CA ALA A 67 -1.60 5.25 0.26
C ALA A 67 -2.50 4.08 0.68
N GLU A 68 -3.28 3.49 -0.24
CA GLU A 68 -4.12 2.32 0.03
C GLU A 68 -3.30 1.13 0.53
N ARG A 69 -2.14 0.86 -0.08
CA ARG A 69 -1.22 -0.18 0.40
C ARG A 69 -0.69 0.12 1.80
N GLY A 70 -0.42 1.38 2.12
CA GLY A 70 -0.04 1.81 3.47
C GLY A 70 -1.15 1.52 4.49
N VAL A 71 -2.38 1.95 4.19
CA VAL A 71 -3.55 1.69 5.06
C VAL A 71 -3.79 0.19 5.24
N PHE A 72 -3.61 -0.62 4.19
CA PHE A 72 -3.78 -2.07 4.29
C PHE A 72 -2.66 -2.72 5.12
N SER A 73 -1.42 -2.24 5.02
CA SER A 73 -0.31 -2.64 5.89
C SER A 73 -0.61 -2.36 7.37
N ASP A 74 -1.15 -1.17 7.66
CA ASP A 74 -1.49 -0.76 9.03
C ASP A 74 -2.63 -1.62 9.60
N ALA A 75 -3.65 -1.91 8.78
CA ALA A 75 -4.75 -2.80 9.15
C ALA A 75 -4.26 -4.22 9.47
N GLN A 76 -3.33 -4.75 8.68
CA GLN A 76 -2.71 -6.05 8.94
C GLN A 76 -1.89 -6.04 10.24
N SER A 77 -1.10 -4.99 10.46
CA SER A 77 -0.33 -4.83 11.70
C SER A 77 -1.24 -4.83 12.93
N MET A 78 -2.36 -4.11 12.86
CA MET A 78 -3.34 -4.07 13.95
C MET A 78 -4.03 -5.41 14.19
N ALA A 79 -4.39 -6.11 13.11
CA ALA A 79 -4.96 -7.45 13.21
C ALA A 79 -3.98 -8.45 13.83
N GLY A 80 -2.71 -8.42 13.42
CA GLY A 80 -1.65 -9.28 13.94
C GLY A 80 -1.38 -9.06 15.44
N ALA A 81 -1.30 -7.79 15.87
CA ALA A 81 -1.13 -7.42 17.27
C ALA A 81 -2.32 -7.86 18.13
N THR A 82 -3.54 -7.62 17.65
CA THR A 82 -4.77 -8.01 18.36
C THR A 82 -4.83 -9.52 18.56
N MET A 83 -4.52 -10.31 17.52
CA MET A 83 -4.53 -11.76 17.65
C MET A 83 -3.44 -12.30 18.56
N ALA A 84 -2.26 -11.67 18.62
CA ALA A 84 -1.23 -12.04 19.58
C ALA A 84 -1.72 -11.88 21.03
N VAL A 85 -2.33 -10.74 21.35
CA VAL A 85 -2.89 -10.46 22.69
C VAL A 85 -4.00 -11.45 23.05
N VAL A 86 -4.95 -11.67 22.15
CA VAL A 86 -6.07 -12.61 22.39
C VAL A 86 -5.57 -14.04 22.57
N SER A 87 -4.58 -14.46 21.78
CA SER A 87 -4.02 -15.81 21.86
C SER A 87 -3.33 -16.05 23.21
N GLU A 88 -2.58 -15.06 23.71
CA GLU A 88 -1.93 -15.16 25.02
C GLU A 88 -2.94 -15.14 26.17
N ALA A 89 -3.97 -14.29 26.09
CA ALA A 89 -5.05 -14.27 27.09
C ALA A 89 -5.76 -15.63 27.19
N MET A 90 -6.03 -16.25 26.04
CA MET A 90 -6.63 -17.59 25.98
C MET A 90 -5.70 -18.68 26.53
N ARG A 91 -4.39 -18.58 26.25
CA ARG A 91 -3.38 -19.49 26.81
C ARG A 91 -3.32 -19.38 28.34
N ALA A 92 -3.26 -18.15 28.87
CA ALA A 92 -3.26 -17.90 30.31
C ALA A 92 -4.54 -18.46 30.97
N ALA A 93 -5.71 -18.22 30.38
CA ALA A 93 -6.98 -18.73 30.89
C ALA A 93 -7.03 -20.27 30.93
N ALA A 94 -6.41 -20.94 29.95
CA ALA A 94 -6.33 -22.40 29.92
C ALA A 94 -5.39 -22.98 31.00
N LEU A 95 -4.36 -22.24 31.42
CA LEU A 95 -3.42 -22.65 32.47
C LEU A 95 -3.96 -22.41 33.89
N THR A 96 -4.94 -21.52 34.05
CA THR A 96 -5.62 -21.23 35.32
C THR A 96 -6.81 -22.15 35.62
N ARG A 97 -6.98 -23.22 34.84
CA ARG A 97 -8.08 -24.19 34.96
C ARG A 97 -7.53 -25.57 35.27
#